data_AF-A0A0Q6DSC2-F1
#
_entry.id   AF-A0A0Q6DSC2-F1
#
_cell.length_a   1.000
_cell.length_b   1.000
_cell.length_c   1.000
_cell.angle_alpha   90.00
_cell.angle_beta   90.00
_cell.angle_gamma   90.00
#
_symmetry.space_group_name_H-M   'P 1'
#
loop_
_entity.id
_entity.type
_entity.pdbx_description
1 polymer ?
#
loop_
_entity_poly.entity_id
_entity_poly.type
_entity_poly.pdbx_seq_one_letter_code
_entity_poly.pdbx_strand_id
1 'polypeptide(L)'
;MSDVRGSEERHYNPIFERFVNVTLPEDQVLPGMVAYCLYKIAKREWATDFFERIGRKPNAGELDEYIRTWTNTRIAGAQKEADAVLLAFASSVIDENTPRIREDALRGTFWTAVWNSMVAASLYTLCLIGLVVILRFAGIDLLSIFQSIGG
;
A
#
# COMPACT_ATOMS: atom_id res chain seq x y z
N MET A 1 54.13 -26.93 10.11
CA MET A 1 52.89 -26.70 9.35
C MET A 1 51.95 -25.93 10.26
N SER A 2 52.19 -24.63 10.38
CA SER A 2 51.52 -23.73 11.33
C SER A 2 50.23 -23.20 10.73
N ASP A 3 49.14 -23.42 11.47
CA ASP A 3 47.75 -23.08 11.15
C ASP A 3 47.59 -21.58 10.92
N VAL A 4 47.49 -21.17 9.65
CA VAL A 4 47.09 -19.82 9.23
C VAL A 4 45.57 -19.76 9.26
N ARG A 5 44.99 -19.76 10.45
CA ARG A 5 43.63 -19.25 10.67
C ARG A 5 43.80 -17.81 11.12
N GLY A 6 43.89 -16.91 10.15
CA GLY A 6 43.67 -15.49 10.39
C GLY A 6 42.34 -15.35 11.12
N SER A 7 42.38 -14.85 12.35
CA SER A 7 41.21 -14.32 13.00
C SER A 7 40.70 -13.19 12.13
N GLU A 8 39.73 -13.48 11.26
CA GLU A 8 38.82 -12.45 10.77
C GLU A 8 38.17 -11.86 12.02
N GLU A 9 38.79 -10.81 12.57
CA GLU A 9 38.14 -9.93 13.52
C GLU A 9 36.87 -9.46 12.81
N ARG A 10 35.74 -10.05 13.20
CA ARG A 10 34.43 -9.63 12.72
C ARG A 10 34.30 -8.18 13.16
N HIS A 11 34.63 -7.27 12.26
CA HIS A 11 34.59 -5.84 12.51
C HIS A 11 33.12 -5.45 12.64
N TYR A 12 32.61 -5.61 13.86
CA TYR A 12 31.24 -5.32 14.23
C TYR A 12 30.98 -3.87 13.85
N ASN A 13 29.94 -3.62 13.06
CA ASN A 13 29.60 -2.26 12.64
C ASN A 13 28.56 -1.70 13.62
N PRO A 14 28.98 -0.90 14.63
CA PRO A 14 28.08 -0.45 15.70
C PRO A 14 26.96 0.46 15.18
N ILE A 15 27.09 0.98 13.95
CA ILE A 15 26.08 1.90 13.40
C ILE A 15 24.75 1.21 13.10
N PHE A 16 24.73 -0.11 12.87
CA PHE A 16 23.49 -0.83 12.63
C PHE A 16 22.58 -0.77 13.86
N GLU A 17 23.12 -0.98 15.05
CA GLU A 17 22.36 -0.91 16.31
C GLU A 17 21.76 0.47 16.58
N ARG A 18 22.34 1.52 15.97
CA ARG A 18 21.81 2.87 16.08
C ARG A 18 20.55 3.08 15.23
N PHE A 19 20.32 2.23 14.23
CA PHE A 19 19.10 2.23 13.40
C PHE A 19 18.13 1.12 13.77
N VAL A 20 18.64 -0.08 14.07
CA VAL A 20 17.87 -1.27 14.38
C VAL A 20 18.44 -1.91 15.63
N ASN A 21 17.70 -1.82 16.75
CA ASN A 21 18.06 -2.49 17.99
C ASN A 21 16.91 -3.38 18.49
N VAL A 22 17.25 -4.31 19.37
CA VAL A 22 16.29 -5.29 19.95
C VAL A 22 15.21 -4.65 20.82
N THR A 23 15.34 -3.36 21.16
CA THR A 23 14.35 -2.63 21.95
C THR A 23 13.35 -1.86 21.10
N LEU A 24 13.53 -1.81 19.78
CA LEU A 24 12.59 -1.14 18.90
C LEU A 24 11.26 -1.90 18.83
N PRO A 25 10.13 -1.17 18.81
CA PRO A 25 8.84 -1.71 18.42
C PRO A 25 8.92 -2.38 17.03
N GLU A 26 8.13 -3.44 16.82
CA GLU A 26 8.14 -4.23 15.58
C GLU A 26 7.83 -3.37 14.33
N ASP A 27 6.92 -2.41 14.46
CA ASP A 27 6.55 -1.45 13.42
C ASP A 27 7.68 -0.46 13.06
N GLN A 28 8.68 -0.29 13.93
CA GLN A 28 9.86 0.55 13.68
C GLN A 28 11.06 -0.21 13.14
N VAL A 29 11.01 -1.55 13.13
CA VAL A 29 12.11 -2.39 12.61
C VAL A 29 12.32 -2.16 11.12
N LEU A 30 11.25 -2.15 10.32
CA LEU A 30 11.34 -1.94 8.88
C LEU A 30 11.82 -0.51 8.53
N PRO A 31 11.24 0.58 9.09
CA PRO A 31 11.81 1.92 8.95
C PRO A 31 13.29 2.00 9.33
N GLY A 32 13.68 1.37 10.45
CA GLY A 32 15.08 1.30 10.88
C GLY A 32 15.99 0.59 9.85
N MET A 33 15.52 -0.50 9.26
CA MET A 33 16.26 -1.21 8.20
C MET A 33 16.41 -0.34 6.94
N VAL A 34 15.36 0.37 6.52
CA VAL A 34 15.42 1.29 5.38
C VAL A 34 16.38 2.44 5.67
N ALA A 35 16.35 3.01 6.88
CA ALA A 35 17.29 4.06 7.30
C ALA A 35 18.75 3.58 7.26
N TYR A 36 19.01 2.33 7.65
CA TYR A 36 20.34 1.72 7.53
C TYR A 36 20.75 1.52 6.06
N CYS A 37 19.83 1.17 5.17
CA CYS A 37 20.10 1.12 3.73
C CYS A 37 20.49 2.50 3.18
N LEU A 38 19.79 3.56 3.59
CA LEU A 38 20.14 4.95 3.23
C LEU A 38 21.56 5.30 3.72
N TYR A 39 21.92 4.91 4.94
CA TYR A 39 23.30 5.03 5.43
C TYR A 39 24.31 4.33 4.52
N LYS A 40 24.01 3.10 4.06
CA LYS A 40 24.92 2.34 3.18
C LYS A 40 25.08 2.98 1.81
N ILE A 41 24.01 3.56 1.27
CA ILE A 41 24.05 4.31 0.01
C ILE A 41 24.96 5.54 0.17
N ALA A 42 24.73 6.34 1.20
CA ALA A 42 25.55 7.53 1.49
C ALA A 42 27.02 7.18 1.78
N LYS A 43 27.29 6.05 2.45
CA LYS A 43 28.66 5.55 2.67
C LYS A 43 29.34 5.19 1.35
N ARG A 44 28.61 4.54 0.43
CA ARG A 44 29.13 4.17 -0.89
C ARG A 44 29.44 5.41 -1.70
N GLU A 45 28.54 6.38 -1.73
CA GLU A 45 28.75 7.67 -2.42
C GLU A 45 29.98 8.38 -1.89
N TRP A 46 30.09 8.54 -0.58
CA TRP A 46 31.28 9.13 0.04
C TRP A 46 32.57 8.37 -0.32
N ALA A 47 32.55 7.04 -0.33
CA ALA A 47 33.72 6.23 -0.66
C ALA A 47 34.12 6.37 -2.15
N THR A 48 33.15 6.47 -3.04
CA THR A 48 33.37 6.75 -4.46
C THR A 48 33.99 8.14 -4.64
N ASP A 49 33.39 9.18 -4.05
CA ASP A 49 33.90 10.55 -4.10
C ASP A 49 35.31 10.65 -3.52
N PHE A 50 35.57 9.94 -2.43
CA PHE A 50 36.90 9.88 -1.82
C PHE A 50 37.92 9.27 -2.79
N PHE A 51 37.56 8.16 -3.44
CA PHE A 51 38.42 7.48 -4.40
C PHE A 51 38.74 8.39 -5.59
N GLU A 52 37.75 9.09 -6.13
CA GLU A 52 37.93 10.01 -7.26
C GLU A 52 38.87 11.17 -6.92
N ARG A 53 38.78 11.72 -5.70
CA ARG A 53 39.64 12.83 -5.27
C ARG A 53 41.07 12.44 -4.89
N ILE A 54 41.23 11.30 -4.23
CA ILE A 54 42.50 10.90 -3.60
C ILE A 54 43.23 9.83 -4.42
N GLY A 55 42.55 9.17 -5.36
CA GLY A 55 43.13 8.13 -6.21
C GLY A 55 43.35 6.79 -5.50
N ARG A 56 42.82 6.61 -4.29
CA ARG A 56 42.86 5.35 -3.52
C ARG A 56 41.62 5.15 -2.67
N LYS A 57 41.39 3.91 -2.24
CA LYS A 57 40.29 3.60 -1.31
C LYS A 57 40.54 4.23 0.07
N PRO A 58 39.47 4.56 0.83
CA PRO A 58 39.61 5.00 2.21
C PRO A 58 40.27 3.91 3.06
N ASN A 59 41.15 4.31 3.97
CA ASN A 59 41.70 3.42 4.99
C ASN A 59 40.75 3.30 6.20
N ALA A 60 41.10 2.47 7.19
CA ALA A 60 40.26 2.24 8.36
C ALA A 60 40.03 3.51 9.19
N GLY A 61 41.06 4.35 9.39
CA GLY A 61 40.93 5.59 10.15
C GLY A 61 40.01 6.62 9.47
N GLU A 62 40.12 6.76 8.15
CA GLU A 62 39.24 7.64 7.37
C GLU A 62 37.79 7.15 7.37
N LEU A 63 37.60 5.84 7.36
CA LEU A 63 36.28 5.25 7.49
C LEU A 63 35.68 5.50 8.87
N ASP A 64 36.48 5.39 9.93
CA ASP A 64 36.05 5.70 11.29
C ASP A 64 35.67 7.17 11.45
N GLU A 65 36.45 8.09 10.87
CA GLU A 65 36.10 9.50 10.82
C GLU A 65 34.78 9.74 10.08
N TYR A 66 34.55 9.06 8.95
CA TYR A 66 33.26 9.12 8.27
C TYR A 66 32.12 8.63 9.17
N ILE A 67 32.29 7.50 9.87
CA ILE A 67 31.29 6.98 10.81
C ILE A 67 31.01 7.99 11.93
N ARG A 68 32.02 8.71 12.44
CA ARG A 68 31.83 9.77 13.44
C ARG A 68 30.99 10.94 12.93
N THR A 69 31.00 11.20 11.61
CA THR A 69 30.12 12.23 11.02
C THR A 69 28.62 11.86 11.06
N TRP A 70 28.27 10.62 11.38
CA TRP A 70 26.89 10.19 11.61
C TRP A 70 26.46 10.48 13.05
N THR A 71 26.27 11.76 13.33
CA THR A 71 25.70 12.23 14.60
C THR A 71 24.25 11.77 14.76
N ASN A 72 23.71 11.88 15.99
CA ASN A 72 22.32 11.52 16.26
C ASN A 72 21.33 12.30 15.37
N THR A 73 21.64 13.56 15.04
CA THR A 73 20.83 14.37 14.13
C THR A 73 20.79 13.78 12.72
N ARG A 74 21.93 13.28 12.21
CA ARG A 74 22.00 12.67 10.88
C ARG A 74 21.25 11.34 10.83
N ILE A 75 21.34 10.56 11.90
CA ILE A 75 20.58 9.31 12.06
C ILE A 75 19.08 9.59 12.08
N ALA A 76 18.64 10.54 12.90
CA ALA A 76 17.24 10.95 12.95
C ALA A 76 16.74 11.48 11.59
N GLY A 77 17.60 12.18 10.84
CA GLY A 77 17.32 12.59 9.47
C GLY A 77 17.08 11.40 8.54
N ALA A 78 17.97 10.41 8.55
CA ALA A 78 17.83 9.20 7.74
C ALA A 78 16.60 8.35 8.15
N GLN A 79 16.22 8.35 9.43
CA GLN A 79 14.98 7.71 9.90
C GLN A 79 13.75 8.41 9.33
N LYS A 80 13.70 9.75 9.38
CA LYS A 80 12.59 10.51 8.77
C LYS A 80 12.50 10.32 7.26
N GLU A 81 13.64 10.22 6.59
CA GLU A 81 13.69 9.94 5.16
C GLU A 81 13.18 8.52 4.86
N ALA A 82 13.55 7.54 5.66
CA ALA A 82 13.02 6.18 5.57
C ALA A 82 11.50 6.13 5.75
N ASP A 83 10.96 6.86 6.74
CA ASP A 83 9.51 6.99 6.94
C ASP A 83 8.83 7.58 5.70
N ALA A 84 9.42 8.62 5.10
CA ALA A 84 8.89 9.25 3.89
C ALA A 84 8.90 8.30 2.68
N VAL A 85 9.98 7.53 2.49
CA VAL A 85 10.11 6.54 1.42
C VAL A 85 9.06 5.43 1.59
N LEU A 86 8.87 4.93 2.81
CA LEU A 86 7.87 3.91 3.10
C LEU A 86 6.45 4.42 2.90
N LEU A 87 6.16 5.66 3.32
CA LEU A 87 4.86 6.29 3.11
C LEU A 87 4.55 6.49 1.61
N ALA A 88 5.54 6.93 0.84
CA ALA A 88 5.41 7.06 -0.61
C ALA A 88 5.14 5.71 -1.27
N PHE A 89 5.85 4.66 -0.86
CA PHE A 89 5.63 3.30 -1.35
C PHE A 89 4.22 2.78 -0.98
N ALA A 90 3.80 2.95 0.28
CA ALA A 90 2.47 2.56 0.73
C ALA A 90 1.37 3.27 -0.06
N SER A 91 1.54 4.57 -0.32
CA SER A 91 0.62 5.36 -1.13
C SER A 91 0.55 4.85 -2.58
N SER A 92 1.71 4.57 -3.18
CA SER A 92 1.78 3.98 -4.53
C SER A 92 1.06 2.64 -4.61
N VAL A 93 1.23 1.77 -3.61
CA VAL A 93 0.55 0.47 -3.56
C VAL A 93 -0.97 0.65 -3.43
N ILE A 94 -1.43 1.59 -2.61
CA ILE A 94 -2.86 1.90 -2.48
C ILE A 94 -3.43 2.43 -3.79
N ASP A 95 -2.75 3.36 -4.44
CA ASP A 95 -3.21 3.96 -5.70
C ASP A 95 -3.30 2.92 -6.82
N GLU A 96 -2.31 2.03 -6.94
CA GLU A 96 -2.30 0.94 -7.91
C GLU A 96 -3.43 -0.08 -7.66
N ASN A 97 -3.78 -0.33 -6.40
CA ASN A 97 -4.80 -1.32 -6.04
C ASN A 97 -6.22 -0.74 -5.89
N THR A 98 -6.37 0.59 -5.83
CA THR A 98 -7.66 1.30 -5.76
C THR A 98 -8.69 0.82 -6.80
N PRO A 99 -8.37 0.62 -8.10
CA PRO A 99 -9.35 0.14 -9.07
C PRO A 99 -9.92 -1.24 -8.71
N ARG A 100 -9.07 -2.17 -8.26
CA ARG A 100 -9.52 -3.50 -7.82
C ARG A 100 -10.43 -3.42 -6.59
N ILE A 101 -10.07 -2.57 -5.61
CA ILE A 101 -10.89 -2.35 -4.41
C ILE A 101 -12.28 -1.82 -4.80
N ARG A 102 -12.36 -0.91 -5.79
CA ARG A 102 -13.64 -0.41 -6.31
C ARG A 102 -14.44 -1.49 -7.01
N GLU A 103 -13.82 -2.32 -7.85
CA GLU A 103 -14.51 -3.44 -8.51
C GLU A 103 -15.07 -4.44 -7.49
N ASP A 104 -14.30 -4.80 -6.48
CA ASP A 104 -14.72 -5.74 -5.43
C ASP A 104 -15.86 -5.15 -4.58
N ALA A 105 -15.78 -3.87 -4.22
CA ALA A 105 -16.83 -3.16 -3.48
C ALA A 105 -18.14 -3.02 -4.28
N LEU A 106 -18.04 -2.73 -5.60
CA LEU A 106 -19.21 -2.62 -6.47
C LEU A 106 -19.86 -3.98 -6.73
N ARG A 107 -19.08 -5.05 -6.94
CA ARG A 107 -19.64 -6.40 -7.16
C ARG A 107 -20.49 -6.89 -5.98
N GLY A 108 -20.10 -6.59 -4.75
CA GLY A 108 -20.83 -7.02 -3.55
C GLY A 108 -22.24 -6.41 -3.45
N THR A 109 -22.40 -5.14 -3.82
CA THR A 109 -23.68 -4.41 -3.70
C THR A 109 -24.53 -4.49 -4.98
N PHE A 110 -23.88 -4.46 -6.15
CA PHE A 110 -24.55 -4.45 -7.45
C PHE A 110 -25.49 -5.64 -7.65
N TRP A 111 -25.04 -6.88 -7.37
CA TRP A 111 -25.87 -8.06 -7.58
C TRP A 111 -27.12 -8.11 -6.69
N THR A 112 -26.99 -7.69 -5.43
CA THR A 112 -28.14 -7.61 -4.51
C THR A 112 -29.15 -6.55 -4.96
N ALA A 113 -28.68 -5.40 -5.43
CA ALA A 113 -29.54 -4.32 -5.93
C ALA A 113 -30.25 -4.70 -7.23
N VAL A 114 -29.55 -5.34 -8.17
CA VAL A 114 -30.12 -5.83 -9.43
C VAL A 114 -31.18 -6.90 -9.15
N TRP A 115 -30.90 -7.85 -8.25
CA TRP A 115 -31.87 -8.90 -7.90
C TRP A 115 -33.14 -8.31 -7.26
N ASN A 116 -33.00 -7.42 -6.28
CA ASN A 116 -34.13 -6.76 -5.65
C ASN A 116 -34.98 -5.96 -6.67
N SER A 117 -34.32 -5.26 -7.59
CA SER A 117 -35.02 -4.49 -8.64
C SER A 117 -35.78 -5.40 -9.60
N MET A 118 -35.17 -6.52 -10.00
CA MET A 118 -35.78 -7.49 -10.90
C MET A 118 -37.01 -8.17 -10.26
N VAL A 119 -36.92 -8.53 -8.98
CA VAL A 119 -38.03 -9.11 -8.22
C VAL A 119 -39.15 -8.08 -8.03
N ALA A 120 -38.83 -6.84 -7.67
CA ALA A 120 -39.81 -5.78 -7.49
C ALA A 120 -40.56 -5.47 -8.80
N ALA A 121 -39.84 -5.35 -9.92
CA ALA A 121 -40.45 -5.14 -11.23
C ALA A 121 -41.37 -6.30 -11.62
N SER A 122 -40.91 -7.54 -11.39
CA SER A 122 -41.70 -8.74 -11.69
C SER A 122 -42.99 -8.80 -10.86
N LEU A 123 -42.90 -8.54 -9.55
CA LEU A 123 -44.05 -8.48 -8.66
C LEU A 123 -45.02 -7.36 -9.06
N TYR A 124 -44.51 -6.18 -9.41
CA TYR A 124 -45.33 -5.08 -9.88
C TYR A 124 -46.11 -5.44 -11.16
N THR A 125 -45.43 -6.01 -12.15
CA THR A 125 -46.06 -6.47 -13.39
C THR A 125 -47.11 -7.56 -13.13
N LEU A 126 -46.83 -8.52 -12.25
CA LEU A 126 -47.80 -9.55 -11.86
C LEU A 126 -49.02 -8.97 -11.15
N CYS A 127 -48.82 -7.99 -10.26
CA CYS A 127 -49.91 -7.28 -9.60
C CYS A 127 -50.79 -6.54 -10.61
N LEU A 128 -50.20 -5.85 -11.60
CA LEU A 128 -50.97 -5.18 -12.66
C LEU A 128 -51.77 -6.17 -13.49
N ILE A 129 -51.17 -7.29 -13.90
CA ILE A 129 -51.87 -8.35 -14.63
C ILE A 129 -53.02 -8.91 -13.78
N GLY A 130 -52.78 -9.20 -12.51
CA GLY A 130 -53.79 -9.67 -11.57
C GLY A 130 -54.96 -8.70 -11.42
N LEU A 131 -54.66 -7.40 -11.31
CA LEU A 131 -55.67 -6.34 -11.23
C LEU A 131 -56.52 -6.28 -12.50
N VAL A 132 -55.90 -6.39 -13.68
CA VAL A 132 -56.61 -6.45 -14.97
C VAL A 132 -57.52 -7.68 -15.04
N VAL A 133 -57.05 -8.84 -14.58
CA VAL A 133 -57.85 -10.07 -14.54
C VAL A 133 -59.05 -9.92 -13.59
N ILE A 134 -58.85 -9.36 -12.40
CA ILE A 134 -59.94 -9.11 -11.43
C ILE A 134 -60.98 -8.17 -12.02
N LEU A 135 -60.57 -7.06 -12.64
CA LEU A 135 -61.48 -6.10 -13.26
C LEU A 135 -62.29 -6.73 -14.40
N ARG A 136 -61.64 -7.58 -15.21
CA ARG A 136 -62.31 -8.36 -16.26
C ARG A 136 -63.36 -9.31 -15.68
N PHE A 137 -63.06 -10.01 -14.58
CA PHE A 137 -64.03 -10.88 -13.90
C PHE A 137 -65.17 -10.11 -13.24
N ALA A 138 -64.92 -8.89 -12.77
CA ALA A 138 -65.96 -8.00 -12.23
C ALA A 138 -66.88 -7.39 -13.31
N GLY A 139 -66.67 -7.72 -14.60
CA GLY A 139 -67.47 -7.20 -15.71
C GLY A 139 -67.12 -5.77 -16.11
N ILE A 140 -66.03 -5.21 -15.58
CA ILE A 140 -65.53 -3.89 -15.94
C ILE A 140 -64.61 -4.08 -17.15
N ASP A 141 -65.15 -3.82 -18.34
CA ASP A 141 -64.37 -3.91 -19.56
C ASP A 141 -63.52 -2.63 -19.74
N LEU A 142 -62.26 -2.70 -19.34
CA LEU A 142 -61.32 -1.58 -19.43
C LEU A 142 -61.13 -1.11 -20.89
N LEU A 143 -61.31 -2.00 -21.87
CA LEU A 143 -61.25 -1.64 -23.28
C LEU A 143 -62.41 -0.74 -23.69
N SER A 144 -63.61 -0.97 -23.15
CA SER A 144 -64.77 -0.11 -23.44
C SER A 144 -64.65 1.26 -22.76
N ILE A 145 -64.05 1.32 -21.56
CA ILE A 145 -63.80 2.59 -20.86
C ILE A 145 -62.76 3.42 -21.62
N PHE A 146 -61.66 2.80 -22.07
CA PHE A 146 -60.64 3.50 -22.86
C PHE A 146 -61.19 4.01 -24.20
N GLN A 147 -62.01 3.22 -24.89
CA GLN A 147 -62.70 3.66 -26.11
C GLN A 147 -63.72 4.78 -25.86
N SER A 148 -64.34 4.84 -24.68
CA SER A 148 -65.30 5.90 -24.30
C SER A 148 -64.66 7.23 -23.88
N ILE A 149 -63.37 7.21 -23.53
CA ILE A 149 -62.60 8.41 -23.09
C ILE A 149 -61.71 8.93 -24.23
N GLY A 150 -61.25 8.06 -25.14
CA GLY A 150 -60.38 8.39 -26.27
C GLY A 150 -61.08 8.63 -27.60
N GLY A 151 -62.41 8.54 -27.66
CA GLY A 151 -63.25 8.97 -28.78
C GLY A 151 -64.10 10.17 -28.40
#